data_AF-A0AAP9MIE5-F1
#
_entry.id   AF-A0AAP9MIE5-F1
#
_cell.length_a   1.000
_cell.length_b   1.000
_cell.length_c   1.000
_cell.angle_alpha   90.00
_cell.angle_beta   90.00
_cell.angle_gamma   90.00
#
_symmetry.space_group_name_H-M   'P 1'
#
loop_
_entity.id
_entity.type
_entity.pdbx_description
1 polymer ?
#
loop_
_entity_poly.entity_id
_entity_poly.type
_entity_poly.pdbx_seq_one_letter_code
_entity_poly.pdbx_strand_id
1 'polypeptide(L)'
;MASRIEEFDEKILACAKEEFLEKGYTDASIRTIAQNAGVSTSTIYTRYSDKEGLFRFLVEPAANGLKELLRQSLNGFSSLTEREQNEKIMEYSDRGFEGVIAYIYEYFSEFKLLITRAPGNYYQDFLEGLVELDTGCTKKFLIQAGSKALAEGRITDGFLHVVSSAFYSGIFEVVIHDMPMEEAKKYINELRSFYGNGWKEYYRK
;
A
#
# COMPACT_ATOMS: atom_id res chain seq x y z
N MET A 1 7.46 28.60 11.15
CA MET A 1 6.21 29.37 10.97
C MET A 1 5.55 28.77 9.74
N ALA A 2 4.51 27.96 9.94
CA ALA A 2 3.73 27.48 8.81
C ALA A 2 3.13 28.70 8.09
N SER A 3 3.22 28.73 6.76
CA SER A 3 2.66 29.84 6.00
C SER A 3 1.14 29.80 6.10
N ARG A 4 0.47 30.96 5.98
CA ARG A 4 -1.01 31.04 5.94
C ARG A 4 -1.63 30.11 4.87
N ILE A 5 -0.84 29.76 3.86
CA ILE A 5 -1.19 28.86 2.76
C ILE A 5 -1.22 27.39 3.22
N GLU A 6 -0.33 26.98 4.12
CA GLU A 6 -0.29 25.63 4.70
C GLU A 6 -1.47 25.41 5.67
N GLU A 7 -1.84 26.42 6.44
CA GLU A 7 -2.97 26.34 7.39
C GLU A 7 -4.32 26.16 6.67
N PHE A 8 -4.50 26.77 5.49
CA PHE A 8 -5.69 26.53 4.65
C PHE A 8 -5.70 25.12 4.07
N ASP A 9 -4.55 24.58 3.67
CA ASP A 9 -4.46 23.23 3.13
C ASP A 9 -4.79 22.19 4.19
N GLU A 10 -4.23 22.32 5.39
CA GLU A 10 -4.55 21.42 6.51
C GLU A 10 -6.05 21.36 6.78
N LYS A 11 -6.72 22.52 6.82
CA LYS A 11 -8.16 22.58 7.09
C LYS A 11 -9.01 22.03 5.93
N ILE A 12 -8.66 22.35 4.68
CA ILE A 12 -9.37 21.80 3.52
C ILE A 12 -9.22 20.27 3.48
N LEU A 13 -8.01 19.76 3.70
CA LEU A 13 -7.73 18.32 3.66
C LEU A 13 -8.42 17.58 4.80
N ALA A 14 -8.49 18.16 6.00
CA ALA A 14 -9.24 17.59 7.11
C ALA A 14 -10.74 17.47 6.78
N CYS A 15 -11.37 18.55 6.31
CA CYS A 15 -12.78 18.52 5.92
C CYS A 15 -13.04 17.61 4.70
N ALA A 16 -12.10 17.54 3.75
CA ALA A 16 -12.19 16.63 2.62
C ALA A 16 -12.12 15.17 3.07
N LYS A 17 -11.20 14.85 3.99
CA LYS A 17 -11.06 13.50 4.58
C LYS A 17 -12.37 13.05 5.22
N GLU A 18 -12.98 13.89 6.05
CA GLU A 18 -14.25 13.61 6.70
C GLU A 18 -15.38 13.37 5.69
N GLU A 19 -15.57 14.29 4.74
CA GLU A 19 -16.62 14.17 3.71
C GLU A 19 -16.45 12.91 2.86
N PHE A 20 -15.22 12.62 2.40
CA PHE A 20 -14.96 11.43 1.59
C PHE A 20 -15.11 10.13 2.38
N LEU A 21 -14.76 10.11 3.67
CA LEU A 21 -14.95 8.93 4.51
C LEU A 21 -16.44 8.65 4.76
N GLU A 22 -17.22 9.71 5.00
CA GLU A 22 -18.66 9.58 5.28
C GLU A 22 -19.44 9.23 4.01
N LYS A 23 -19.27 10.02 2.94
CA LYS A 23 -20.09 9.94 1.73
C LYS A 23 -19.49 9.09 0.62
N GLY A 24 -18.20 8.77 0.70
CA GLY A 24 -17.46 8.18 -0.41
C GLY A 24 -17.17 9.19 -1.51
N TYR A 25 -16.29 8.85 -2.45
CA TYR A 25 -15.90 9.78 -3.50
C TYR A 25 -17.11 10.24 -4.30
N THR A 26 -17.98 9.36 -4.80
CA THR A 26 -19.09 9.76 -5.70
C THR A 26 -20.01 10.80 -5.08
N ASP A 27 -20.48 10.58 -3.84
CA ASP A 27 -21.52 11.41 -3.22
C ASP A 27 -20.97 12.61 -2.43
N ALA A 28 -19.65 12.66 -2.18
CA ALA A 28 -19.01 13.79 -1.50
C ALA A 28 -19.18 15.13 -2.25
N SER A 29 -19.33 16.22 -1.52
CA SER A 29 -19.58 17.55 -2.09
C SER A 29 -18.44 18.52 -1.83
N ILE A 30 -17.81 19.02 -2.91
CA ILE A 30 -16.80 20.10 -2.84
C ILE A 30 -17.37 21.36 -2.17
N ARG A 31 -18.66 21.62 -2.34
CA ARG A 31 -19.34 22.74 -1.68
C ARG A 31 -19.41 22.54 -0.16
N THR A 32 -19.71 21.32 0.29
CA THR A 32 -19.76 20.99 1.72
C THR A 32 -18.36 21.10 2.33
N ILE A 33 -17.35 20.56 1.66
CA ILE A 33 -15.94 20.67 2.07
C ILE A 33 -15.54 22.14 2.20
N ALA A 34 -15.82 22.97 1.19
CA ALA A 34 -15.49 24.40 1.21
C ALA A 34 -16.17 25.13 2.37
N GLN A 35 -17.47 24.88 2.58
CA GLN A 35 -18.24 25.46 3.67
C GLN A 35 -17.66 25.10 5.04
N ASN A 36 -17.36 23.82 5.28
CA ASN A 36 -16.82 23.34 6.55
C ASN A 36 -15.39 23.85 6.78
N ALA A 37 -14.58 23.93 5.73
CA ALA A 37 -13.24 24.50 5.79
C ALA A 37 -13.25 26.05 5.94
N GLY A 38 -14.39 26.71 5.70
CA GLY A 38 -14.50 28.18 5.75
C GLY A 38 -13.82 28.88 4.58
N VAL A 39 -13.79 28.24 3.41
CA VAL A 39 -13.22 28.75 2.16
C VAL A 39 -14.28 28.77 1.05
N SER A 40 -13.97 29.41 -0.07
CA SER A 40 -14.84 29.33 -1.26
C SER A 40 -14.56 28.04 -2.04
N THR A 41 -15.55 27.55 -2.80
CA THR A 41 -15.33 26.44 -3.74
C THR A 41 -14.28 26.79 -4.80
N SER A 42 -14.23 28.06 -5.23
CA SER A 42 -13.18 28.55 -6.13
C SER A 42 -11.78 28.37 -5.54
N THR A 43 -11.61 28.53 -4.23
CA THR A 43 -10.33 28.31 -3.56
C THR A 43 -9.88 26.85 -3.69
N ILE A 44 -10.80 25.89 -3.53
CA ILE A 44 -10.50 24.47 -3.71
C ILE A 44 -10.12 24.17 -5.15
N TYR A 45 -10.91 24.63 -6.13
CA TYR A 45 -10.61 24.39 -7.54
C TYR A 45 -9.29 25.02 -7.99
N THR A 46 -8.95 26.21 -7.51
CA THR A 46 -7.64 26.84 -7.81
C THR A 46 -6.47 26.02 -7.27
N ARG A 47 -6.65 25.33 -6.14
CA ARG A 47 -5.56 24.59 -5.46
C ARG A 47 -5.42 23.15 -5.94
N TYR A 48 -6.53 22.47 -6.17
CA TYR A 48 -6.58 21.03 -6.42
C TYR A 48 -7.14 20.67 -7.79
N SER A 49 -7.42 21.68 -8.63
CA SER A 49 -8.02 21.57 -9.97
C SER A 49 -9.47 21.11 -9.97
N ASP A 50 -9.77 19.97 -9.36
CA ASP A 50 -11.09 19.36 -9.27
C ASP A 50 -11.22 18.45 -8.03
N LYS A 51 -12.32 17.70 -7.96
CA LYS A 51 -12.61 16.79 -6.86
C LYS A 51 -11.67 15.58 -6.85
N GLU A 52 -11.27 15.08 -8.02
CA GLU A 52 -10.31 13.99 -8.14
C GLU A 52 -8.92 14.43 -7.71
N GLY A 53 -8.47 15.60 -8.17
CA GLY A 53 -7.20 16.19 -7.75
C GLY A 53 -7.13 16.41 -6.23
N LEU A 54 -8.22 16.85 -5.61
CA LEU A 54 -8.29 16.96 -4.13
C LEU A 54 -8.18 15.58 -3.46
N PHE A 55 -8.89 14.56 -3.98
CA PHE A 55 -8.83 13.21 -3.45
C PHE A 55 -7.41 12.61 -3.59
N ARG A 56 -6.79 12.74 -4.76
CA ARG A 56 -5.43 12.27 -5.03
C ARG A 56 -4.42 12.97 -4.12
N PHE A 57 -4.50 14.29 -3.97
CA PHE A 57 -3.62 15.04 -3.07
C PHE A 57 -3.67 14.50 -1.64
N LEU A 58 -4.84 14.04 -1.19
CA LEU A 58 -5.04 13.51 0.15
C LEU A 58 -4.39 12.13 0.35
N VAL A 59 -4.48 11.22 -0.63
CA VAL A 59 -4.05 9.82 -0.45
C VAL A 59 -2.72 9.48 -1.12
N GLU A 60 -2.28 10.22 -2.14
CA GLU A 60 -1.02 9.97 -2.85
C GLU A 60 0.21 9.96 -1.96
N PRO A 61 0.38 10.89 -0.99
CA PRO A 61 1.53 10.87 -0.11
C PRO A 61 1.67 9.55 0.65
N ALA A 62 0.57 9.03 1.21
CA ALA A 62 0.54 7.76 1.93
C ALA A 62 0.78 6.57 0.98
N ALA A 63 0.10 6.56 -0.18
CA ALA A 63 0.26 5.51 -1.19
C ALA A 63 1.71 5.41 -1.69
N ASN A 64 2.33 6.56 -2.02
CA ASN A 64 3.70 6.61 -2.50
C ASN A 64 4.70 6.28 -1.39
N GLY A 65 4.47 6.73 -0.16
CA GLY A 65 5.34 6.39 0.97
C GLY A 65 5.37 4.89 1.26
N LEU A 66 4.23 4.19 1.16
CA LEU A 66 4.21 2.73 1.29
C LEU A 66 4.93 2.03 0.11
N LYS A 67 4.77 2.52 -1.13
CA LYS A 67 5.54 2.04 -2.29
C LYS A 67 7.04 2.19 -2.08
N GLU A 68 7.51 3.32 -1.58
CA GLU A 68 8.93 3.54 -1.29
C GLU A 68 9.43 2.67 -0.14
N LEU A 69 8.66 2.54 0.94
CA LEU A 69 9.01 1.68 2.08
C LEU A 69 9.21 0.23 1.64
N LEU A 70 8.28 -0.30 0.83
CA LEU A 70 8.40 -1.63 0.24
C LEU A 70 9.59 -1.73 -0.70
N ARG A 71 9.79 -0.75 -1.59
CA ARG A 71 10.93 -0.74 -2.51
C ARG A 71 12.27 -0.75 -1.78
N GLN A 72 12.43 0.03 -0.72
CA GLN A 72 13.65 0.09 0.07
C GLN A 72 13.93 -1.24 0.76
N SER A 73 12.89 -1.86 1.34
CA SER A 73 12.99 -3.20 1.93
C SER A 73 13.39 -4.24 0.88
N LEU A 74 12.66 -4.35 -0.23
CA LEU A 74 12.93 -5.32 -1.29
C LEU A 74 14.32 -5.14 -1.95
N ASN A 75 14.75 -3.89 -2.16
CA ASN A 75 16.09 -3.60 -2.69
C ASN A 75 17.19 -3.95 -1.69
N GLY A 76 16.99 -3.65 -0.40
CA GLY A 76 17.94 -4.01 0.64
C GLY A 76 18.13 -5.52 0.71
N PHE A 77 17.05 -6.31 0.64
CA PHE A 77 17.13 -7.77 0.55
C PHE A 77 17.87 -8.25 -0.71
N SER A 78 17.51 -7.71 -1.88
CA SER A 78 18.12 -8.06 -3.17
C SER A 78 19.62 -7.76 -3.26
N SER A 79 20.12 -6.86 -2.40
CA SER A 79 21.54 -6.48 -2.35
C SER A 79 22.41 -7.41 -1.49
N LEU A 80 21.80 -8.28 -0.68
CA LEU A 80 22.49 -9.27 0.14
C LEU A 80 23.09 -10.39 -0.72
N THR A 81 24.12 -11.06 -0.21
CA THR A 81 24.66 -12.26 -0.87
C THR A 81 23.66 -13.41 -0.82
N GLU A 82 23.76 -14.39 -1.72
CA GLU A 82 22.87 -15.58 -1.75
C GLU A 82 22.82 -16.29 -0.38
N ARG A 83 23.97 -16.42 0.29
CA ARG A 83 24.06 -17.01 1.63
C ARG A 83 23.27 -16.19 2.65
N GLU A 84 23.43 -14.87 2.65
CA GLU A 84 22.73 -14.00 3.58
C GLU A 84 21.23 -13.93 3.30
N GLN A 85 20.82 -13.94 2.04
CA GLN A 85 19.41 -14.01 1.67
C GLN A 85 18.80 -15.30 2.24
N ASN A 86 19.45 -16.45 2.04
CA ASN A 86 18.97 -17.73 2.58
C ASN A 86 18.93 -17.77 4.12
N GLU A 87 19.92 -17.19 4.79
CA GLU A 87 20.00 -17.18 6.26
C GLU A 87 19.02 -16.17 6.90
N LYS A 88 18.76 -15.03 6.23
CA LYS A 88 18.04 -13.88 6.81
C LYS A 88 16.68 -13.60 6.18
N ILE A 89 16.21 -14.38 5.20
CA ILE A 89 14.93 -14.12 4.50
C ILE A 89 13.76 -13.95 5.47
N MET A 90 13.67 -14.79 6.50
CA MET A 90 12.61 -14.69 7.50
C MET A 90 12.78 -13.42 8.35
N GLU A 91 13.97 -13.16 8.92
CA GLU A 91 14.21 -11.96 9.73
C GLU A 91 13.98 -10.66 8.96
N TYR A 92 14.42 -10.62 7.70
CA TYR A 92 14.30 -9.45 6.83
C TYR A 92 12.83 -9.21 6.45
N SER A 93 12.13 -10.30 6.09
CA SER A 93 10.68 -10.27 5.86
C SER A 93 9.95 -9.77 7.10
N ASP A 94 10.30 -10.28 8.29
CA ASP A 94 9.64 -9.94 9.54
C ASP A 94 9.74 -8.45 9.86
N ARG A 95 10.94 -7.88 9.80
CA ARG A 95 11.16 -6.44 10.00
C ARG A 95 10.47 -5.58 8.94
N GLY A 96 10.51 -6.03 7.68
CA GLY A 96 9.86 -5.33 6.58
C GLY A 96 8.35 -5.19 6.81
N PHE A 97 7.69 -6.29 7.20
CA PHE A 97 6.24 -6.28 7.43
C PHE A 97 5.82 -5.52 8.68
N GLU A 98 6.58 -5.55 9.78
CA GLU A 98 6.29 -4.69 10.92
C GLU A 98 6.26 -3.20 10.54
N GLY A 99 7.21 -2.77 9.70
CA GLY A 99 7.25 -1.42 9.15
C GLY A 99 6.04 -1.10 8.26
N VAL A 100 5.64 -2.03 7.39
CA VAL A 100 4.44 -1.89 6.55
C VAL A 100 3.18 -1.71 7.39
N ILE A 101 3.00 -2.54 8.42
CA ILE A 101 1.82 -2.45 9.30
C ILE A 101 1.82 -1.11 10.04
N ALA A 102 2.94 -0.74 10.65
CA ALA A 102 3.06 0.54 11.35
C ALA A 102 2.68 1.71 10.44
N TYR A 103 3.18 1.71 9.20
CA TYR A 103 2.90 2.76 8.22
C TYR A 103 1.42 2.80 7.80
N ILE A 104 0.80 1.65 7.55
CA ILE A 104 -0.63 1.57 7.22
C ILE A 104 -1.48 2.18 8.35
N TYR A 105 -1.14 1.89 9.61
CA TYR A 105 -1.89 2.40 10.76
C TYR A 105 -1.60 3.86 11.07
N GLU A 106 -0.41 4.37 10.75
CA GLU A 106 -0.09 5.81 10.81
C GLU A 106 -0.97 6.62 9.85
N TYR A 107 -1.21 6.09 8.65
CA TYR A 107 -2.03 6.72 7.60
C TYR A 107 -3.36 5.98 7.35
N PHE A 108 -3.95 5.42 8.41
CA PHE A 108 -5.08 4.49 8.27
C PHE A 108 -6.28 5.10 7.53
N SER A 109 -6.57 6.39 7.77
CA SER A 109 -7.69 7.07 7.11
C SER A 109 -7.47 7.25 5.62
N GLU A 110 -6.25 7.58 5.21
CA GLU A 110 -5.81 7.72 3.83
C GLU A 110 -5.90 6.37 3.11
N PHE A 111 -5.42 5.29 3.74
CA PHE A 111 -5.58 3.94 3.20
C PHE A 111 -7.05 3.51 3.14
N LYS A 112 -7.86 3.83 4.16
CA LYS A 112 -9.30 3.55 4.13
C LYS A 112 -9.97 4.23 2.95
N LEU A 113 -9.65 5.50 2.70
CA LEU A 113 -10.14 6.24 1.54
C LEU A 113 -9.69 5.61 0.23
N LEU A 114 -8.38 5.37 0.09
CA LEU A 114 -7.81 4.76 -1.11
C LEU A 114 -8.44 3.41 -1.43
N ILE A 115 -8.62 2.55 -0.43
CA ILE A 115 -9.06 1.16 -0.63
C ILE A 115 -10.57 1.06 -0.81
N THR A 116 -11.36 1.84 -0.05
CA THR A 116 -12.81 1.65 0.00
C THR A 116 -13.60 2.74 -0.74
N ARG A 117 -13.01 3.92 -0.97
CA ARG A 117 -13.71 5.11 -1.47
C ARG A 117 -13.09 5.73 -2.71
N ALA A 118 -12.01 5.16 -3.28
CA ALA A 118 -11.33 5.76 -4.42
C ALA A 118 -12.19 5.82 -5.71
N PRO A 119 -12.02 6.86 -6.54
CA PRO A 119 -12.64 6.91 -7.87
C PRO A 119 -11.98 5.95 -8.85
N GLY A 120 -12.78 5.46 -9.80
CA GLY A 120 -12.27 4.70 -10.95
C GLY A 120 -11.50 3.44 -10.56
N ASN A 121 -10.34 3.25 -11.19
CA ASN A 121 -9.42 2.13 -10.98
C ASN A 121 -8.26 2.47 -10.05
N TYR A 122 -8.34 3.58 -9.31
CA TYR A 122 -7.17 4.13 -8.64
C TYR A 122 -6.60 3.22 -7.53
N TYR A 123 -7.46 2.49 -6.81
CA TYR A 123 -7.03 1.45 -5.88
C TYR A 123 -6.30 0.30 -6.60
N GLN A 124 -6.82 -0.14 -7.74
CA GLN A 124 -6.26 -1.22 -8.54
C GLN A 124 -4.88 -0.84 -9.07
N ASP A 125 -4.71 0.38 -9.57
CA ASP A 125 -3.41 0.88 -10.05
C ASP A 125 -2.39 1.03 -8.90
N PHE A 126 -2.87 1.40 -7.71
CA PHE A 126 -2.04 1.42 -6.52
C PHE A 126 -1.56 0.01 -6.14
N LEU A 127 -2.50 -0.95 -6.06
CA LEU A 127 -2.23 -2.36 -5.74
C LEU A 127 -1.29 -3.00 -6.77
N GLU A 128 -1.54 -2.79 -8.06
CA GLU A 128 -0.70 -3.29 -9.15
C GLU A 128 0.75 -2.81 -8.99
N GLY A 129 0.95 -1.53 -8.66
CA GLY A 129 2.29 -1.01 -8.41
C GLY A 129 3.01 -1.67 -7.21
N LEU A 130 2.29 -2.20 -6.21
CA LEU A 130 2.91 -3.00 -5.14
C LEU A 130 3.28 -4.40 -5.63
N VAL A 131 2.38 -5.03 -6.38
CA VAL A 131 2.57 -6.36 -6.97
C VAL A 131 3.75 -6.38 -7.92
N GLU A 132 3.90 -5.37 -8.79
CA GLU A 132 5.04 -5.27 -9.71
C GLU A 132 6.39 -5.14 -8.97
N LEU A 133 6.44 -4.37 -7.88
CA LEU A 133 7.65 -4.25 -7.05
C LEU A 133 8.04 -5.59 -6.43
N ASP A 134 7.07 -6.28 -5.82
CA ASP A 134 7.29 -7.56 -5.14
C ASP A 134 7.64 -8.69 -6.11
N THR A 135 6.87 -8.85 -7.19
CA THR A 135 7.12 -9.89 -8.19
C THR A 135 8.47 -9.69 -8.88
N GLY A 136 8.86 -8.44 -9.15
CA GLY A 136 10.18 -8.10 -9.67
C GLY A 136 11.32 -8.50 -8.73
N CYS A 137 11.16 -8.29 -7.43
CA CYS A 137 12.11 -8.71 -6.40
C CYS A 137 12.17 -10.25 -6.27
N THR A 138 11.01 -10.88 -6.11
CA THR A 138 10.86 -12.33 -5.94
C THR A 138 11.43 -13.10 -7.13
N LYS A 139 11.18 -12.63 -8.36
CA LYS A 139 11.77 -13.24 -9.56
C LYS A 139 13.28 -13.16 -9.58
N LYS A 140 13.86 -12.01 -9.21
CA LYS A 140 15.34 -11.86 -9.11
C LYS A 140 15.92 -12.82 -8.08
N PHE A 141 15.30 -12.91 -6.90
CA PHE A 141 15.68 -13.85 -5.86
C PHE A 141 15.64 -15.30 -6.36
N LEU A 142 14.54 -15.72 -6.99
CA LEU A 142 14.37 -17.06 -7.54
C LEU A 142 15.46 -17.44 -8.57
N ILE A 143 15.86 -16.48 -9.41
CA ILE A 143 16.94 -16.66 -10.39
C ILE A 143 18.29 -16.82 -9.66
N GLN A 144 18.59 -15.93 -8.70
CA GLN A 144 19.84 -15.96 -7.93
C GLN A 144 19.99 -17.24 -7.10
N ALA A 145 18.89 -17.71 -6.50
CA ALA A 145 18.85 -18.95 -5.73
C ALA A 145 18.85 -20.23 -6.60
N GLY A 146 18.87 -20.10 -7.93
CA GLY A 146 18.88 -21.24 -8.85
C GLY A 146 17.61 -22.11 -8.76
N SER A 147 16.44 -21.49 -8.59
CA SER A 147 15.18 -22.22 -8.44
C SER A 147 14.89 -23.13 -9.64
N LYS A 148 14.84 -24.44 -9.40
CA LYS A 148 14.40 -25.42 -10.40
C LYS A 148 12.95 -25.21 -10.82
N ALA A 149 12.07 -24.86 -9.87
CA ALA A 149 10.66 -24.66 -10.17
C ALA A 149 10.44 -23.50 -11.16
N LEU A 150 11.27 -22.45 -11.09
CA LEU A 150 11.28 -21.40 -12.11
C LEU A 150 11.84 -21.91 -13.44
N ALA A 151 12.98 -22.62 -13.41
CA ALA A 151 13.62 -23.14 -14.63
C ALA A 151 12.76 -24.17 -15.41
N GLU A 152 11.97 -24.97 -14.69
CA GLU A 152 11.03 -25.96 -15.24
C GLU A 152 9.67 -25.35 -15.63
N GLY A 153 9.47 -24.05 -15.40
CA GLY A 153 8.21 -23.36 -15.72
C GLY A 153 7.04 -23.68 -14.77
N ARG A 154 7.30 -24.30 -13.61
CA ARG A 154 6.30 -24.51 -12.56
C ARG A 154 5.93 -23.21 -11.84
N ILE A 155 6.87 -22.27 -11.75
CA ILE A 155 6.62 -20.88 -11.39
C ILE A 155 6.67 -20.05 -12.67
N THR A 156 5.61 -19.29 -12.95
CA THR A 156 5.53 -18.36 -14.09
C THR A 156 5.31 -16.94 -13.60
N ASP A 157 5.56 -15.95 -14.45
CA ASP A 157 5.29 -14.55 -14.13
C ASP A 157 3.82 -14.32 -13.75
N GLY A 158 2.89 -14.98 -14.45
CA GLY A 158 1.47 -14.92 -14.11
C GLY A 158 1.15 -15.52 -12.74
N PHE A 159 1.80 -16.63 -12.38
CA PHE A 159 1.62 -17.22 -11.05
C PHE A 159 2.18 -16.33 -9.94
N LEU A 160 3.38 -15.75 -10.15
CA LEU A 160 3.96 -14.78 -9.20
C LEU A 160 2.99 -13.61 -8.98
N HIS A 161 2.46 -13.05 -10.06
CA HIS A 161 1.50 -11.94 -10.01
C HIS A 161 0.24 -12.31 -9.22
N VAL A 162 -0.38 -13.46 -9.50
CA VAL A 162 -1.58 -13.92 -8.79
C VAL A 162 -1.34 -14.08 -7.29
N VAL A 163 -0.23 -14.72 -6.91
CA VAL A 163 0.10 -14.95 -5.49
C VAL A 163 0.40 -13.63 -4.77
N SER A 164 1.21 -12.75 -5.37
CA SER A 164 1.53 -11.44 -4.80
C SER A 164 0.29 -10.55 -4.69
N SER A 165 -0.58 -10.55 -5.71
CA SER A 165 -1.85 -9.81 -5.69
C SER A 165 -2.74 -10.28 -4.53
N ALA A 166 -2.96 -11.59 -4.41
CA ALA A 166 -3.75 -12.16 -3.32
C ALA A 166 -3.17 -11.85 -1.93
N PHE A 167 -1.85 -11.83 -1.81
CA PHE A 167 -1.16 -11.49 -0.57
C PHE A 167 -1.38 -10.02 -0.16
N TYR A 168 -1.13 -9.06 -1.06
CA TYR A 168 -1.31 -7.64 -0.76
C TYR A 168 -2.79 -7.26 -0.56
N SER A 169 -3.71 -7.84 -1.34
CA SER A 169 -5.14 -7.70 -1.06
C SER A 169 -5.49 -8.20 0.34
N GLY A 170 -4.96 -9.36 0.74
CA GLY A 170 -5.14 -9.91 2.09
C GLY A 170 -4.60 -9.00 3.21
N ILE A 171 -3.49 -8.29 2.98
CA ILE A 171 -3.02 -7.26 3.93
C ILE A 171 -4.04 -6.14 4.07
N PHE A 172 -4.63 -5.68 2.96
CA PHE A 172 -5.56 -4.54 2.99
C PHE A 172 -6.95 -4.88 3.54
N GLU A 173 -7.31 -6.15 3.69
CA GLU A 173 -8.52 -6.57 4.41
C GLU A 173 -8.57 -6.02 5.84
N VAL A 174 -7.42 -5.83 6.51
CA VAL A 174 -7.37 -5.25 7.86
C VAL A 174 -7.89 -3.79 7.88
N VAL A 175 -7.69 -3.06 6.77
CA VAL A 175 -8.19 -1.70 6.61
C VAL A 175 -9.66 -1.71 6.21
N ILE A 176 -10.05 -2.63 5.30
CA ILE A 176 -11.44 -2.81 4.87
C ILE A 176 -12.35 -3.07 6.08
N HIS A 177 -11.89 -3.92 7.00
CA HIS A 177 -12.65 -4.34 8.17
C HIS A 177 -12.44 -3.51 9.46
N ASP A 178 -11.75 -2.36 9.38
CA ASP A 178 -11.51 -1.47 10.52
C ASP A 178 -10.87 -2.17 11.72
N MET A 179 -9.94 -3.08 11.43
CA MET A 179 -9.38 -3.97 12.42
C MET A 179 -8.40 -3.22 13.33
N PRO A 180 -8.38 -3.46 14.66
CA PRO A 180 -7.36 -2.90 15.54
C PRO A 180 -5.95 -3.38 15.17
N MET A 181 -4.94 -2.52 15.35
CA MET A 181 -3.55 -2.82 14.97
C MET A 181 -3.03 -4.13 15.58
N GLU A 182 -3.36 -4.41 16.84
CA GLU A 182 -2.91 -5.63 17.52
C GLU A 182 -3.49 -6.90 16.89
N GLU A 183 -4.74 -6.85 16.43
CA GLU A 183 -5.36 -7.96 15.71
C GLU A 183 -4.81 -8.07 14.27
N ALA A 184 -4.62 -6.95 13.58
CA ALA A 184 -4.03 -6.94 12.25
C ALA A 184 -2.60 -7.48 12.22
N LYS A 185 -1.77 -7.16 13.22
CA LYS A 185 -0.44 -7.76 13.39
C LYS A 185 -0.53 -9.28 13.43
N LYS A 186 -1.49 -9.84 14.16
CA LYS A 186 -1.68 -11.29 14.25
C LYS A 186 -2.03 -11.88 12.88
N TYR A 187 -3.05 -11.38 12.20
CA TYR A 187 -3.46 -11.97 10.92
C TYR A 187 -2.46 -11.76 9.79
N ILE A 188 -1.78 -10.60 9.74
CA ILE A 188 -0.72 -10.38 8.73
C ILE A 188 0.45 -11.34 8.97
N ASN A 189 0.80 -11.62 10.23
CA ASN A 189 1.81 -12.64 10.55
C ASN A 189 1.36 -14.06 10.18
N GLU A 190 0.09 -14.41 10.39
CA GLU A 190 -0.48 -15.69 9.95
C GLU A 190 -0.49 -15.81 8.42
N LEU A 191 -0.91 -14.75 7.71
CA LEU A 191 -0.91 -14.66 6.26
C LEU A 191 0.52 -14.84 5.72
N ARG A 192 1.49 -14.11 6.29
CA ARG A 192 2.91 -14.24 5.94
C ARG A 192 3.41 -15.66 6.15
N SER A 193 3.05 -16.30 7.27
CA SER A 193 3.43 -17.69 7.53
C SER A 193 2.83 -18.65 6.49
N PHE A 194 1.55 -18.45 6.13
CA PHE A 194 0.87 -19.25 5.12
C PHE A 194 1.55 -19.15 3.75
N TYR A 195 1.73 -17.93 3.24
CA TYR A 195 2.38 -17.71 1.94
C TYR A 195 3.86 -18.11 1.97
N GLY A 196 4.60 -17.75 3.02
CA GLY A 196 6.01 -18.11 3.19
C GLY A 196 6.25 -19.62 3.24
N ASN A 197 5.35 -20.38 3.89
CA ASN A 197 5.40 -21.84 3.86
C ASN A 197 5.00 -22.39 2.48
N GLY A 198 4.00 -21.82 1.82
CA GLY A 198 3.62 -22.20 0.46
C GLY A 198 4.80 -22.09 -0.52
N TRP A 199 5.60 -21.04 -0.41
CA TRP A 199 6.78 -20.88 -1.23
C TRP A 199 7.89 -21.93 -0.99
N LYS A 200 7.97 -22.55 0.20
CA LYS A 200 8.98 -23.59 0.48
C LYS A 200 8.83 -24.80 -0.44
N GLU A 201 7.62 -25.09 -0.92
CA GLU A 201 7.34 -26.14 -1.90
C GLU A 201 7.91 -25.83 -3.29
N TYR A 202 8.19 -24.55 -3.57
CA TYR A 202 8.72 -24.07 -4.83
C TYR A 202 10.23 -23.73 -4.77
N TYR A 203 10.79 -23.54 -3.56
CA TYR A 203 12.23 -23.33 -3.34
C TYR A 203 13.00 -24.61 -3.05
N ARG A 204 12.37 -25.63 -2.44
CA ARG A 204 13.08 -26.87 -2.09
C ARG A 204 13.41 -27.70 -3.35
N LYS A 205 14.65 -28.21 -3.34
CA LYS A 205 15.32 -28.97 -4.42
C LYS A 205 14.58 -30.21 -4.90
#